data_AF-A0A7Y2CPR3-F1
#
_entry.id   AF-A0A7Y2CPR3-F1
#
_cell.length_a   1.000
_cell.length_b   1.000
_cell.length_c   1.000
_cell.angle_alpha   90.00
_cell.angle_beta   90.00
_cell.angle_gamma   90.00
#
_symmetry.space_group_name_H-M   'P 1'
#
loop_
_entity.id
_entity.type
_entity.pdbx_description
1 polymer ?
#
loop_
_entity_poly.entity_id
_entity_poly.type
_entity_poly.pdbx_seq_one_letter_code
_entity_poly.pdbx_strand_id
1 'polypeptide(L)'
;ASAMLADAVSATYSGHAASATVVDWEGNTLQEGDNGYTCMPTPPAFKARGAVSPMCLDDVWLAWADAWQNKTPFSTDRIGIAYMLAGDGGASNIDPWADGPTDDNEWIVEGAHLMLIAPNSSLLEGIPTDPSYGGPYVMWRGTDYEHVMVPVKAADVTDVADLLEDALSAADTNMQAGVAAMDWEGNVLQEGDNGYTCMPTPPQFTSGRAPMCFDGPWVAWGDAWQNKKPFSTDQLGISYMLSGDQGASNLDPYAAGPTDDNEWVQEAPHMMLIAPDSAMLAGITRDPAQGGPYVMWDGTPYAHVMVPIADRP
;
A
#
# COMPACT_ATOMS: atom_id res chain seq x y z
N ALA A 1 -25.74 3.60 13.79
CA ALA A 1 -25.39 2.51 12.86
C ALA A 1 -25.07 3.04 11.46
N SER A 2 -26.02 3.50 10.62
CA SER A 2 -25.73 3.77 9.19
C SER A 2 -24.62 4.80 8.90
N ALA A 3 -24.62 5.96 9.56
CA ALA A 3 -23.58 6.98 9.34
C ALA A 3 -22.21 6.59 9.92
N MET A 4 -22.19 5.79 10.97
CA MET A 4 -20.95 5.31 11.60
C MET A 4 -20.35 4.16 10.80
N LEU A 5 -21.19 3.24 10.32
CA LEU A 5 -20.79 2.20 9.38
C LEU A 5 -20.22 2.83 8.11
N ALA A 6 -20.90 3.82 7.53
CA ALA A 6 -20.42 4.54 6.33
C ALA A 6 -19.04 5.21 6.53
N ASP A 7 -18.83 5.83 7.70
CA ASP A 7 -17.55 6.41 8.10
C ASP A 7 -16.47 5.32 8.21
N ALA A 8 -16.73 4.23 8.94
CA ALA A 8 -15.78 3.13 9.10
C ALA A 8 -15.38 2.48 7.77
N VAL A 9 -16.34 2.17 6.90
CA VAL A 9 -16.04 1.51 5.61
C VAL A 9 -15.34 2.43 4.63
N SER A 10 -15.40 3.76 4.81
CA SER A 10 -14.65 4.70 3.98
C SER A 10 -13.13 4.65 4.19
N ALA A 11 -12.66 3.94 5.23
CA ALA A 11 -11.25 3.64 5.40
C ALA A 11 -10.68 2.78 4.26
N THR A 12 -11.52 2.05 3.52
CA THR A 12 -11.10 1.13 2.46
C THR A 12 -12.07 1.18 1.26
N TYR A 13 -11.79 0.43 0.20
CA TYR A 13 -12.64 0.35 -0.98
C TYR A 13 -13.78 -0.66 -0.81
N SER A 14 -14.81 -0.60 -1.65
CA SER A 14 -16.10 -1.23 -1.35
C SER A 14 -16.05 -2.77 -1.29
N GLY A 15 -15.29 -3.40 -2.19
CA GLY A 15 -15.08 -4.85 -2.20
C GLY A 15 -14.35 -5.35 -0.95
N HIS A 16 -13.37 -4.60 -0.44
CA HIS A 16 -12.69 -4.95 0.81
C HIS A 16 -13.59 -4.70 2.03
N ALA A 17 -14.31 -3.58 2.05
CA ALA A 17 -15.25 -3.24 3.11
C ALA A 17 -16.40 -4.25 3.25
N ALA A 18 -16.86 -4.86 2.15
CA ALA A 18 -17.98 -5.80 2.17
C ALA A 18 -17.71 -7.08 2.98
N SER A 19 -16.45 -7.49 3.07
CA SER A 19 -16.01 -8.71 3.78
C SER A 19 -15.28 -8.41 5.10
N ALA A 20 -15.14 -7.14 5.46
CA ALA A 20 -14.47 -6.71 6.70
C ALA A 20 -15.42 -6.71 7.89
N THR A 21 -14.89 -7.03 9.06
CA THR A 21 -15.61 -6.80 10.32
C THR A 21 -15.64 -5.30 10.57
N VAL A 22 -16.77 -4.75 11.03
CA VAL A 22 -16.86 -3.34 11.41
C VAL A 22 -17.30 -3.25 12.87
N VAL A 23 -16.55 -2.52 13.68
CA VAL A 23 -16.86 -2.29 15.10
C VAL A 23 -16.89 -0.80 15.44
N ASP A 24 -17.68 -0.44 16.46
CA ASP A 24 -17.59 0.89 17.07
C ASP A 24 -16.56 0.92 18.21
N TRP A 25 -16.32 2.12 18.76
CA TRP A 25 -15.34 2.33 19.83
C TRP A 25 -15.81 1.79 21.19
N GLU A 26 -17.08 1.37 21.29
CA GLU A 26 -17.64 0.66 22.44
C GLU A 26 -17.51 -0.87 22.30
N GLY A 27 -16.99 -1.36 21.17
CA GLY A 27 -16.80 -2.79 20.88
C GLY A 27 -18.05 -3.49 20.36
N ASN A 28 -19.08 -2.76 19.93
CA ASN A 28 -20.25 -3.35 19.28
C ASN A 28 -19.96 -3.65 17.81
N THR A 29 -20.29 -4.86 17.36
CA THR A 29 -20.23 -5.22 15.94
C THR A 29 -21.35 -4.53 15.16
N LEU A 30 -20.96 -3.77 14.13
CA LEU A 30 -21.84 -3.10 13.17
C LEU A 30 -22.01 -3.91 11.87
N GLN A 31 -21.01 -4.71 11.53
CA GLN A 31 -20.98 -5.62 10.38
C GLN A 31 -20.05 -6.80 10.71
N GLU A 32 -20.50 -8.01 10.41
CA GLU A 32 -19.65 -9.21 10.49
C GLU A 32 -18.83 -9.35 9.20
N GLY A 33 -17.58 -9.80 9.32
CA GLY A 33 -16.71 -10.07 8.19
C GLY A 33 -15.78 -11.26 8.44
N ASP A 34 -15.10 -11.71 7.40
CA ASP A 34 -14.28 -12.92 7.39
C ASP A 34 -12.94 -12.78 6.64
N ASN A 35 -12.64 -11.58 6.11
CA ASN A 35 -11.38 -11.32 5.38
C ASN A 35 -10.18 -10.99 6.30
N GLY A 36 -10.34 -11.06 7.62
CA GLY A 36 -9.28 -10.79 8.60
C GLY A 36 -9.05 -9.32 8.94
N TYR A 37 -9.84 -8.38 8.37
CA TYR A 37 -9.76 -6.96 8.68
C TYR A 37 -10.88 -6.48 9.59
N THR A 38 -10.55 -5.51 10.45
CA THR A 38 -11.49 -4.79 11.30
C THR A 38 -11.46 -3.30 10.97
N CYS A 39 -12.56 -2.78 10.43
CA CYS A 39 -12.73 -1.35 10.20
C CYS A 39 -13.41 -0.66 11.38
N MET A 40 -12.93 0.54 11.71
CA MET A 40 -13.41 1.40 12.78
C MET A 40 -13.71 2.81 12.25
N PRO A 41 -14.78 3.46 12.75
CA PRO A 41 -15.13 4.82 12.35
C PRO A 41 -14.09 5.82 12.87
N THR A 42 -14.14 7.04 12.34
CA THR A 42 -13.31 8.15 12.81
C THR A 42 -13.35 8.24 14.35
N PRO A 43 -12.19 8.22 15.05
CA PRO A 43 -12.15 8.31 16.50
C PRO A 43 -12.87 9.57 17.02
N PRO A 44 -13.58 9.50 18.16
CA PRO A 44 -14.37 10.62 18.68
C PRO A 44 -13.57 11.92 18.83
N ALA A 45 -12.27 11.83 19.19
CA ALA A 45 -11.38 12.98 19.34
C ALA A 45 -11.09 13.71 18.01
N PHE A 46 -10.99 12.99 16.89
CA PHE A 46 -10.85 13.57 15.55
C PHE A 46 -12.19 14.13 15.06
N LYS A 47 -13.26 13.36 15.25
CA LYS A 47 -14.62 13.76 14.87
C LYS A 47 -15.06 15.05 15.57
N ALA A 48 -14.73 15.22 16.85
CA ALA A 48 -15.01 16.44 17.62
C ALA A 48 -14.33 17.69 17.05
N ARG A 49 -13.25 17.53 16.29
CA ARG A 49 -12.50 18.61 15.62
C ARG A 49 -12.88 18.76 14.14
N GLY A 50 -13.86 18.00 13.66
CA GLY A 50 -14.29 18.01 12.26
C GLY A 50 -13.33 17.30 11.29
N ALA A 51 -12.40 16.49 11.81
CA ALA A 51 -11.52 15.66 11.01
C ALA A 51 -12.14 14.30 10.67
N VAL A 52 -11.59 13.65 9.64
CA VAL A 52 -11.92 12.29 9.19
C VAL A 52 -10.69 11.43 9.44
N SER A 53 -10.84 10.27 10.07
CA SER A 53 -9.73 9.33 10.32
C SER A 53 -10.22 7.89 10.54
N PRO A 54 -11.12 7.36 9.70
CA PRO A 54 -11.51 5.96 9.81
C PRO A 54 -10.34 5.08 9.39
N MET A 55 -10.26 3.89 9.96
CA MET A 55 -9.16 2.96 9.74
C MET A 55 -9.69 1.56 9.53
N CYS A 56 -9.05 0.77 8.66
CA CYS A 56 -9.30 -0.65 8.53
C CYS A 56 -8.00 -1.42 8.73
N LEU A 57 -7.96 -2.21 9.80
CA LEU A 57 -6.75 -2.78 10.36
C LEU A 57 -6.78 -4.30 10.25
N ASP A 58 -5.66 -4.91 9.89
CA ASP A 58 -5.45 -6.33 10.13
C ASP A 58 -5.15 -6.60 11.63
N ASP A 59 -5.00 -7.87 11.98
CA ASP A 59 -4.73 -8.28 13.36
C ASP A 59 -3.34 -7.88 13.88
N VAL A 60 -2.35 -7.67 12.99
CA VAL A 60 -1.04 -7.13 13.38
C VAL A 60 -1.20 -5.67 13.84
N TRP A 61 -1.95 -4.87 13.08
CA TRP A 61 -2.27 -3.49 13.43
C TRP A 61 -3.18 -3.38 14.66
N LEU A 62 -4.10 -4.31 14.87
CA LEU A 62 -4.89 -4.35 16.11
C LEU A 62 -4.01 -4.62 17.34
N ALA A 63 -3.06 -5.56 17.23
CA ALA A 63 -2.09 -5.84 18.30
C ALA A 63 -1.14 -4.66 18.54
N TRP A 64 -0.69 -3.99 17.46
CA TRP A 64 0.09 -2.76 17.54
C TRP A 64 -0.68 -1.64 18.24
N ALA A 65 -1.97 -1.46 17.90
CA ALA A 65 -2.79 -0.41 18.47
C ALA A 65 -3.07 -0.63 19.96
N ASP A 66 -3.28 -1.88 20.39
CA ASP A 66 -3.38 -2.24 21.80
C ASP A 66 -2.07 -1.93 22.55
N ALA A 67 -0.92 -2.30 21.97
CA ALA A 67 0.38 -2.05 22.58
C ALA A 67 0.70 -0.55 22.69
N TRP A 68 0.41 0.24 21.65
CA TRP A 68 0.59 1.69 21.64
C TRP A 68 -0.31 2.37 22.69
N GLN A 69 -1.59 2.04 22.74
CA GLN A 69 -2.52 2.59 23.73
C GLN A 69 -2.12 2.26 25.17
N ASN A 70 -1.61 1.05 25.41
CA ASN A 70 -1.16 0.61 26.73
C ASN A 70 0.30 0.96 27.04
N LYS A 71 1.01 1.61 26.11
CA LYS A 71 2.43 1.99 26.23
C LYS A 71 3.33 0.78 26.54
N THR A 72 3.03 -0.35 25.94
CA THR A 72 3.82 -1.59 26.05
C THR A 72 4.61 -1.83 24.78
N PRO A 73 5.77 -2.52 24.86
CA PRO A 73 6.53 -2.91 23.67
C PRO A 73 5.68 -3.72 22.69
N PHE A 74 5.92 -3.51 21.40
CA PHE A 74 5.31 -4.26 20.31
C PHE A 74 6.39 -4.95 19.48
N SER A 75 6.07 -6.14 18.97
CA SER A 75 6.90 -6.87 18.00
C SER A 75 6.03 -7.83 17.21
N THR A 76 6.37 -8.06 15.95
CA THR A 76 5.71 -9.03 15.06
C THR A 76 6.76 -9.77 14.24
N ASP A 77 6.42 -10.96 13.75
CA ASP A 77 7.23 -11.74 12.81
C ASP A 77 6.75 -11.64 11.36
N ARG A 78 5.63 -10.94 11.13
CA ARG A 78 5.00 -10.76 9.82
C ARG A 78 4.60 -9.31 9.55
N ILE A 79 4.44 -9.00 8.27
CA ILE A 79 4.02 -7.67 7.81
C ILE A 79 2.57 -7.42 8.23
N GLY A 80 2.29 -6.21 8.70
CA GLY A 80 0.94 -5.71 8.93
C GLY A 80 0.55 -4.67 7.89
N ILE A 81 -0.68 -4.70 7.40
CA ILE A 81 -1.21 -3.74 6.42
C ILE A 81 -2.49 -3.11 6.98
N ALA A 82 -2.57 -1.78 6.91
CA ALA A 82 -3.75 -1.01 7.29
C ALA A 82 -4.14 -0.01 6.21
N TYR A 83 -5.44 0.29 6.16
CA TYR A 83 -6.07 1.17 5.20
C TYR A 83 -6.65 2.42 5.87
N MET A 84 -6.35 3.60 5.31
CA MET A 84 -6.93 4.90 5.68
C MET A 84 -7.21 5.72 4.41
N LEU A 85 -8.02 5.16 3.50
CA LEU A 85 -8.28 5.75 2.18
C LEU A 85 -9.12 7.03 2.22
N ALA A 86 -9.82 7.32 3.32
CA ALA A 86 -10.48 8.60 3.54
C ALA A 86 -9.53 9.72 4.02
N GLY A 87 -8.26 9.37 4.27
CA GLY A 87 -7.27 10.23 4.91
C GLY A 87 -7.40 10.30 6.42
N ASP A 88 -6.53 11.08 7.05
CA ASP A 88 -6.49 11.28 8.49
C ASP A 88 -6.69 12.74 8.92
N GLY A 89 -6.82 12.93 10.23
CA GLY A 89 -6.90 14.25 10.88
C GLY A 89 -5.55 14.77 11.37
N GLY A 90 -4.49 14.09 10.95
CA GLY A 90 -3.11 14.32 11.25
C GLY A 90 -2.58 13.70 12.54
N ALA A 91 -1.26 13.53 12.52
CA ALA A 91 -0.44 13.01 13.61
C ALA A 91 0.94 13.67 13.56
N SER A 92 1.68 13.59 14.67
CA SER A 92 3.11 13.93 14.66
C SER A 92 3.89 12.85 13.93
N ASN A 93 4.82 13.23 13.06
CA ASN A 93 5.73 12.28 12.41
C ASN A 93 6.75 11.64 13.36
N ILE A 94 7.06 12.33 14.47
CA ILE A 94 8.21 12.01 15.33
C ILE A 94 7.84 11.67 16.77
N ASP A 95 6.65 12.07 17.24
CA ASP A 95 6.19 11.84 18.60
C ASP A 95 4.89 11.00 18.61
N PRO A 96 4.97 9.69 18.95
CA PRO A 96 3.80 8.82 19.04
C PRO A 96 2.81 9.24 20.14
N TRP A 97 3.13 10.22 20.98
CA TRP A 97 2.30 10.67 22.09
C TRP A 97 1.74 12.07 21.92
N ALA A 98 1.92 12.68 20.75
CA ALA A 98 1.46 14.05 20.50
C ALA A 98 -0.08 14.13 20.49
N ASP A 99 -0.64 15.00 21.33
CA ASP A 99 -2.08 15.28 21.39
C ASP A 99 -2.55 16.32 20.36
N GLY A 100 -1.62 16.95 19.63
CA GLY A 100 -1.91 17.98 18.64
C GLY A 100 -0.66 18.59 17.99
N PRO A 101 -0.84 19.49 17.00
CA PRO A 101 0.26 20.10 16.27
C PRO A 101 1.09 21.04 17.15
N THR A 102 2.41 20.96 17.00
CA THR A 102 3.38 21.94 17.50
C THR A 102 4.34 22.32 16.37
N ASP A 103 5.12 23.39 16.55
CA ASP A 103 6.06 23.84 15.52
C ASP A 103 7.23 22.85 15.29
N ASP A 104 7.43 21.91 16.21
CA ASP A 104 8.58 21.02 16.27
C ASP A 104 8.25 19.53 16.19
N ASN A 105 6.97 19.15 16.07
CA ASN A 105 6.57 17.74 16.04
C ASN A 105 6.25 17.20 14.64
N GLU A 106 6.58 17.95 13.58
CA GLU A 106 6.36 17.53 12.20
C GLU A 106 4.92 17.02 12.00
N TRP A 107 3.93 17.84 12.35
CA TRP A 107 2.53 17.45 12.21
C TRP A 107 2.15 17.32 10.73
N ILE A 108 1.72 16.11 10.34
CA ILE A 108 1.30 15.79 8.98
C ILE A 108 -0.19 15.50 9.01
N VAL A 109 -0.92 15.95 7.99
CA VAL A 109 -2.27 15.49 7.68
C VAL A 109 -2.16 14.74 6.36
N GLU A 110 -2.36 13.43 6.39
CA GLU A 110 -2.17 12.59 5.21
C GLU A 110 -3.48 12.40 4.46
N GLY A 111 -3.38 12.41 3.11
CA GLY A 111 -4.50 12.04 2.24
C GLY A 111 -4.80 10.55 2.32
N ALA A 112 -5.40 10.00 1.26
CA ALA A 112 -5.57 8.55 1.15
C ALA A 112 -4.21 7.86 1.26
N HIS A 113 -4.04 6.99 2.26
CA HIS A 113 -2.80 6.27 2.49
C HIS A 113 -3.05 4.87 3.03
N LEU A 114 -2.01 4.07 2.94
CA LEU A 114 -1.87 2.79 3.63
C LEU A 114 -0.80 2.93 4.72
N MET A 115 -0.86 2.05 5.71
CA MET A 115 0.18 1.96 6.73
C MET A 115 0.74 0.54 6.79
N LEU A 116 2.07 0.41 6.84
CA LEU A 116 2.76 -0.88 6.86
C LEU A 116 3.58 -1.04 8.14
N ILE A 117 3.40 -2.18 8.82
CA ILE A 117 4.28 -2.63 9.89
C ILE A 117 5.26 -3.64 9.30
N ALA A 118 6.55 -3.44 9.56
CA ALA A 118 7.59 -4.42 9.27
C ALA A 118 8.05 -5.12 10.57
N PRO A 119 8.45 -6.41 10.54
CA PRO A 119 8.97 -7.13 11.71
C PRO A 119 10.18 -6.51 12.40
N ASN A 120 10.97 -5.71 11.69
CA ASN A 120 12.22 -5.15 12.18
C ASN A 120 12.61 -3.89 11.39
N SER A 121 13.15 -2.90 12.10
CA SER A 121 13.62 -1.61 11.57
C SER A 121 14.59 -1.72 10.38
N SER A 122 15.46 -2.74 10.34
CA SER A 122 16.42 -2.86 9.23
C SER A 122 15.76 -3.12 7.88
N LEU A 123 14.53 -3.65 7.87
CA LEU A 123 13.73 -3.83 6.65
C LEU A 123 13.30 -2.49 6.04
N LEU A 124 13.31 -1.43 6.86
CA LEU A 124 12.92 -0.07 6.49
C LEU A 124 14.13 0.81 6.16
N GLU A 125 15.34 0.22 6.08
CA GLU A 125 16.51 0.93 5.59
C GLU A 125 16.28 1.37 4.14
N GLY A 126 16.60 2.62 3.83
CA GLY A 126 16.36 3.22 2.51
C GLY A 126 15.02 3.95 2.37
N ILE A 127 14.05 3.69 3.25
CA ILE A 127 12.79 4.47 3.29
C ILE A 127 13.05 5.77 4.10
N PRO A 128 12.80 6.96 3.51
CA PRO A 128 13.04 8.23 4.19
C PRO A 128 12.11 8.42 5.40
N THR A 129 12.37 9.42 6.23
CA THR A 129 11.44 9.87 7.29
C THR A 129 10.73 11.18 6.94
N ASP A 130 11.15 11.84 5.85
CA ASP A 130 10.61 13.12 5.43
C ASP A 130 9.33 12.90 4.59
N PRO A 131 8.16 13.29 5.09
CA PRO A 131 6.89 13.14 4.37
C PRO A 131 6.77 14.05 3.14
N SER A 132 7.57 15.12 3.07
CA SER A 132 7.49 16.11 1.98
C SER A 132 8.03 15.59 0.66
N TYR A 133 8.65 14.41 0.68
CA TYR A 133 9.18 13.73 -0.48
C TYR A 133 8.11 13.09 -1.37
N GLY A 134 6.87 13.03 -0.88
CA GLY A 134 5.69 12.59 -1.62
C GLY A 134 5.53 11.07 -1.73
N GLY A 135 6.60 10.29 -1.52
CA GLY A 135 6.57 8.83 -1.49
C GLY A 135 6.46 8.25 -0.08
N PRO A 136 6.66 6.93 0.08
CA PRO A 136 6.62 6.29 1.38
C PRO A 136 7.65 6.85 2.36
N TYR A 137 7.27 6.99 3.62
CA TYR A 137 8.15 7.44 4.69
C TYR A 137 7.91 6.66 5.99
N VAL A 138 8.94 6.55 6.83
CA VAL A 138 8.85 5.94 8.16
C VAL A 138 8.44 6.99 9.18
N MET A 139 7.27 6.80 9.76
CA MET A 139 6.77 7.53 10.91
C MET A 139 7.29 6.89 12.20
N TRP A 140 7.63 7.72 13.20
CA TRP A 140 8.10 7.33 14.53
C TRP A 140 9.33 6.41 14.54
N ARG A 141 10.23 6.60 13.57
CA ARG A 141 11.45 5.80 13.40
C ARG A 141 12.21 5.63 14.72
N GLY A 142 12.62 4.40 15.00
CA GLY A 142 13.39 4.06 16.20
C GLY A 142 12.57 3.90 17.49
N THR A 143 11.24 3.93 17.38
CA THR A 143 10.34 3.51 18.46
C THR A 143 9.81 2.09 18.20
N ASP A 144 9.23 1.45 19.21
CA ASP A 144 8.54 0.14 19.05
C ASP A 144 7.27 0.25 18.17
N TYR A 145 6.89 1.47 17.77
CA TYR A 145 5.68 1.77 17.02
C TYR A 145 5.96 2.30 15.62
N GLU A 146 7.21 2.26 15.16
CA GLU A 146 7.54 2.74 13.83
C GLU A 146 6.76 1.98 12.75
N HIS A 147 6.31 2.72 11.75
CA HIS A 147 5.52 2.17 10.64
C HIS A 147 5.74 3.02 9.40
N VAL A 148 5.50 2.43 8.23
CA VAL A 148 5.61 3.13 6.95
C VAL A 148 4.26 3.73 6.61
N MET A 149 4.24 5.03 6.35
CA MET A 149 3.12 5.73 5.73
C MET A 149 3.30 5.66 4.22
N VAL A 150 2.26 5.24 3.50
CA VAL A 150 2.31 5.03 2.06
C VAL A 150 1.17 5.80 1.38
N PRO A 151 1.43 7.00 0.85
CA PRO A 151 0.44 7.78 0.10
C PRO A 151 -0.03 7.02 -1.15
N VAL A 152 -1.34 7.03 -1.45
CA VAL A 152 -1.95 6.26 -2.56
C VAL A 152 -3.01 7.04 -3.34
N LYS A 153 -2.87 8.35 -3.46
CA LYS A 153 -3.77 9.18 -4.25
C LYS A 153 -3.56 8.92 -5.75
N ALA A 154 -4.45 8.09 -6.31
CA ALA A 154 -4.55 7.89 -7.74
C ALA A 154 -5.06 9.17 -8.44
N ALA A 155 -4.57 9.45 -9.64
CA ALA A 155 -5.09 10.52 -10.48
C ALA A 155 -6.36 10.06 -11.22
N ASP A 156 -7.24 10.99 -11.60
CA ASP A 156 -8.30 10.71 -12.57
C ASP A 156 -7.66 10.62 -13.96
N VAL A 157 -7.35 9.41 -14.39
CA VAL A 157 -6.56 9.16 -15.61
C VAL A 157 -7.47 8.89 -16.82
N THR A 158 -7.35 9.71 -17.87
CA THR A 158 -8.00 9.50 -19.19
C THR A 158 -7.02 8.92 -20.21
N ASP A 159 -7.45 8.60 -21.45
CA ASP A 159 -6.56 8.15 -22.53
C ASP A 159 -5.35 9.11 -22.70
N VAL A 160 -4.12 8.59 -22.57
CA VAL A 160 -2.88 9.36 -22.77
C VAL A 160 -2.14 8.91 -24.03
N ALA A 161 -1.50 9.87 -24.68
CA ALA A 161 -0.62 9.62 -25.83
C ALA A 161 0.87 9.88 -25.51
N ASP A 162 1.16 10.47 -24.35
CA ASP A 162 2.51 10.84 -23.93
C ASP A 162 3.08 9.81 -22.94
N LEU A 163 4.33 9.37 -23.18
CA LEU A 163 5.00 8.35 -22.36
C LEU A 163 5.30 8.83 -20.94
N LEU A 164 5.64 10.11 -20.76
CA LEU A 164 5.91 10.65 -19.43
C LEU A 164 4.61 10.72 -18.63
N GLU A 165 3.54 11.25 -19.23
CA GLU A 165 2.23 11.29 -18.58
C GLU A 165 1.74 9.89 -18.21
N ASP A 166 1.99 8.90 -19.07
CA ASP A 166 1.67 7.51 -18.76
C ASP A 166 2.50 6.95 -17.60
N ALA A 167 3.81 7.16 -17.61
CA ALA A 167 4.67 6.71 -16.53
C ALA A 167 4.27 7.33 -15.18
N LEU A 168 4.03 8.64 -15.15
CA LEU A 168 3.70 9.37 -13.92
C LEU A 168 2.33 8.97 -13.34
N SER A 169 1.42 8.44 -14.16
CA SER A 169 0.11 7.99 -13.67
C SER A 169 0.17 6.71 -12.85
N ALA A 170 1.32 6.03 -12.81
CA ALA A 170 1.56 4.92 -11.90
C ALA A 170 1.78 5.37 -10.45
N ALA A 171 2.26 6.58 -10.21
CA ALA A 171 2.68 7.07 -8.90
C ALA A 171 1.62 7.91 -8.19
N ASP A 172 1.77 8.06 -6.86
CA ASP A 172 1.00 9.03 -6.08
C ASP A 172 1.21 10.44 -6.64
N THR A 173 0.14 11.25 -6.67
CA THR A 173 0.19 12.61 -7.21
C THR A 173 1.28 13.51 -6.60
N ASN A 174 1.64 13.30 -5.34
CA ASN A 174 2.69 14.05 -4.66
C ASN A 174 4.11 13.59 -5.07
N MET A 175 4.26 12.38 -5.59
CA MET A 175 5.54 11.86 -6.10
C MET A 175 5.87 12.36 -7.51
N GLN A 176 4.86 12.67 -8.31
CA GLN A 176 5.00 12.86 -9.77
C GLN A 176 6.04 13.93 -10.16
N ALA A 177 6.23 14.97 -9.34
CA ALA A 177 7.18 16.03 -9.63
C ALA A 177 8.65 15.67 -9.32
N GLY A 178 8.89 14.70 -8.42
CA GLY A 178 10.22 14.32 -7.94
C GLY A 178 10.67 12.92 -8.34
N VAL A 179 9.82 12.17 -9.04
CA VAL A 179 10.09 10.79 -9.45
C VAL A 179 10.85 10.72 -10.77
N ALA A 180 11.80 9.80 -10.89
CA ALA A 180 12.44 9.52 -12.16
C ALA A 180 11.45 8.80 -13.08
N ALA A 181 11.48 9.10 -14.37
CA ALA A 181 10.68 8.37 -15.36
C ALA A 181 11.56 7.95 -16.55
N MET A 182 11.37 6.71 -17.01
CA MET A 182 12.17 6.12 -18.07
C MET A 182 11.29 5.27 -18.99
N ASP A 183 11.57 5.27 -20.29
CA ASP A 183 10.91 4.35 -21.22
C ASP A 183 11.58 2.96 -21.25
N TRP A 184 10.96 2.03 -21.98
CA TRP A 184 11.43 0.65 -22.11
C TRP A 184 12.70 0.50 -22.98
N GLU A 185 13.14 1.57 -23.65
CA GLU A 185 14.40 1.63 -24.40
C GLU A 185 15.56 2.18 -23.54
N GLY A 186 15.27 2.62 -22.32
CA GLY A 186 16.23 3.22 -21.40
C GLY A 186 16.43 4.71 -21.56
N ASN A 187 15.56 5.39 -22.32
CA ASN A 187 15.60 6.84 -22.43
C ASN A 187 14.97 7.48 -21.19
N VAL A 188 15.67 8.44 -20.61
CA VAL A 188 15.14 9.23 -19.48
C VAL A 188 14.08 10.20 -20.00
N LEU A 189 12.87 10.08 -19.45
CA LEU A 189 11.73 10.96 -19.72
C LEU A 189 11.66 12.11 -18.71
N GLN A 190 12.04 11.83 -17.45
CA GLN A 190 12.14 12.79 -16.36
C GLN A 190 13.23 12.35 -15.38
N GLU A 191 14.04 13.30 -14.93
CA GLU A 191 14.97 13.09 -13.81
C GLU A 191 14.21 13.16 -12.49
N GLY A 192 14.61 12.35 -11.52
CA GLY A 192 14.08 12.40 -10.17
C GLY A 192 15.09 11.86 -9.18
N ASP A 193 14.95 12.23 -7.93
CA ASP A 193 15.83 11.78 -6.86
C ASP A 193 15.09 10.87 -5.86
N ASN A 194 13.77 10.66 -6.04
CA ASN A 194 12.92 10.12 -4.99
C ASN A 194 13.04 8.64 -4.62
N GLY A 195 14.05 7.97 -5.14
CA GLY A 195 14.26 6.53 -4.94
C GLY A 195 13.32 5.66 -5.78
N TYR A 196 12.37 6.26 -6.51
CA TYR A 196 11.46 5.57 -7.42
C TYR A 196 11.79 5.86 -8.88
N THR A 197 11.52 4.88 -9.73
CA THR A 197 11.53 5.00 -11.19
C THR A 197 10.20 4.53 -11.75
N CYS A 198 9.48 5.42 -12.43
CA CYS A 198 8.26 5.10 -13.12
C CYS A 198 8.51 4.78 -14.60
N MET A 199 7.76 3.81 -15.12
CA MET A 199 7.80 3.37 -16.50
C MET A 199 6.38 3.41 -17.09
N PRO A 200 6.25 3.81 -18.37
CA PRO A 200 4.95 3.81 -19.05
C PRO A 200 4.42 2.40 -19.24
N THR A 201 3.17 2.29 -19.66
CA THR A 201 2.52 1.04 -20.05
C THR A 201 3.43 0.24 -20.98
N PRO A 202 3.70 -1.04 -20.67
CA PRO A 202 4.52 -1.88 -21.51
C PRO A 202 4.01 -1.93 -22.96
N PRO A 203 4.90 -1.82 -23.97
CA PRO A 203 4.51 -1.64 -25.37
C PRO A 203 3.78 -2.85 -25.97
N GLN A 204 3.80 -4.02 -25.31
CA GLN A 204 3.01 -5.18 -25.70
C GLN A 204 1.51 -5.01 -25.44
N PHE A 205 1.10 -4.10 -24.55
CA PHE A 205 -0.30 -3.81 -24.33
C PHE A 205 -0.80 -2.85 -25.41
N THR A 206 -1.65 -3.36 -26.30
CA THR A 206 -2.24 -2.57 -27.39
C THR A 206 -3.54 -1.86 -27.00
N SER A 207 -4.01 -2.08 -25.77
CA SER A 207 -5.19 -1.45 -25.17
C SER A 207 -5.05 -1.43 -23.66
N GLY A 208 -5.67 -0.43 -23.04
CA GLY A 208 -5.62 -0.22 -21.59
C GLY A 208 -4.26 0.27 -21.11
N ARG A 209 -4.09 0.35 -19.79
CA ARG A 209 -2.94 0.94 -19.12
C ARG A 209 -2.37 -0.03 -18.10
N ALA A 210 -1.05 0.00 -17.97
CA ALA A 210 -0.32 -0.73 -16.93
C ALA A 210 1.03 -0.05 -16.64
N PRO A 211 1.07 1.28 -16.41
CA PRO A 211 2.31 1.94 -16.01
C PRO A 211 2.67 1.51 -14.58
N MET A 212 3.96 1.47 -14.29
CA MET A 212 4.49 0.94 -13.04
C MET A 212 5.49 1.91 -12.45
N CYS A 213 5.52 2.04 -11.13
CA CYS A 213 6.55 2.81 -10.43
C CYS A 213 7.23 1.98 -9.36
N PHE A 214 8.55 1.80 -9.50
CA PHE A 214 9.33 0.85 -8.73
C PHE A 214 10.35 1.55 -7.85
N ASP A 215 10.51 1.07 -6.61
CA ASP A 215 11.67 1.38 -5.79
C ASP A 215 12.88 0.48 -6.15
N GLY A 216 13.98 0.63 -5.41
CA GLY A 216 15.20 -0.14 -5.61
C GLY A 216 15.00 -1.68 -5.58
N PRO A 217 14.40 -2.25 -4.52
CA PRO A 217 14.06 -3.67 -4.47
C PRO A 217 13.23 -4.15 -5.66
N TRP A 218 12.22 -3.38 -6.10
CA TRP A 218 11.40 -3.74 -7.25
C TRP A 218 12.13 -3.67 -8.59
N VAL A 219 13.07 -2.74 -8.77
CA VAL A 219 13.95 -2.72 -9.95
C VAL A 219 14.81 -3.99 -10.02
N ALA A 220 15.39 -4.41 -8.88
CA ALA A 220 16.17 -5.65 -8.81
C ALA A 220 15.30 -6.90 -9.03
N TRP A 221 14.07 -6.90 -8.50
CA TRP A 221 13.09 -7.95 -8.75
C TRP A 221 12.73 -8.05 -10.23
N GLY A 222 12.51 -6.91 -10.90
CA GLY A 222 12.16 -6.85 -12.32
C GLY A 222 13.27 -7.42 -13.21
N ASP A 223 14.53 -7.07 -12.96
CA ASP A 223 15.68 -7.66 -13.68
C ASP A 223 15.75 -9.18 -13.46
N ALA A 224 15.57 -9.63 -12.22
CA ALA A 224 15.62 -11.05 -11.90
C ALA A 224 14.50 -11.82 -12.61
N TRP A 225 13.25 -11.33 -12.55
CA TRP A 225 12.09 -11.92 -13.21
C TRP A 225 12.27 -11.98 -14.72
N GLN A 226 12.65 -10.86 -15.36
CA GLN A 226 12.86 -10.79 -16.80
C GLN A 226 13.95 -11.75 -17.28
N ASN A 227 15.03 -11.88 -16.50
CA ASN A 227 16.15 -12.77 -16.82
C ASN A 227 16.02 -14.19 -16.26
N LYS A 228 14.89 -14.52 -15.62
CA LYS A 228 14.62 -15.81 -14.98
C LYS A 228 15.68 -16.24 -13.96
N LYS A 229 16.16 -15.27 -13.16
CA LYS A 229 17.17 -15.48 -12.11
C LYS A 229 16.50 -15.49 -10.74
N PRO A 230 17.09 -16.18 -9.74
CA PRO A 230 16.67 -16.03 -8.35
C PRO A 230 16.71 -14.57 -7.92
N PHE A 231 15.70 -14.16 -7.16
CA PHE A 231 15.64 -12.86 -6.49
C PHE A 231 15.72 -13.05 -4.97
N SER A 232 16.38 -12.10 -4.31
CA SER A 232 16.39 -11.95 -2.86
C SER A 232 16.69 -10.50 -2.53
N THR A 233 16.08 -9.98 -1.48
CA THR A 233 16.31 -8.63 -0.94
C THR A 233 16.45 -8.73 0.59
N ASP A 234 17.11 -7.76 1.21
CA ASP A 234 17.16 -7.56 2.67
C ASP A 234 16.25 -6.40 3.13
N GLN A 235 15.60 -5.72 2.18
CA GLN A 235 14.71 -4.59 2.39
C GLN A 235 13.27 -4.92 1.98
N LEU A 236 12.30 -4.27 2.61
CA LEU A 236 10.93 -4.21 2.12
C LEU A 236 10.91 -3.43 0.79
N GLY A 237 10.24 -3.97 -0.22
CA GLY A 237 10.01 -3.27 -1.49
C GLY A 237 8.58 -2.79 -1.62
N ILE A 238 8.37 -1.55 -2.05
CA ILE A 238 7.06 -0.93 -2.31
C ILE A 238 7.04 -0.45 -3.76
N SER A 239 6.01 -0.82 -4.51
CA SER A 239 5.76 -0.32 -5.85
C SER A 239 4.31 0.08 -6.07
N TYR A 240 4.10 0.91 -7.08
CA TYR A 240 2.81 1.48 -7.41
C TYR A 240 2.37 1.15 -8.84
N MET A 241 1.08 0.86 -8.98
CA MET A 241 0.36 0.79 -10.25
C MET A 241 -0.98 1.53 -10.09
N LEU A 242 -0.92 2.83 -9.79
CA LEU A 242 -2.11 3.62 -9.47
C LEU A 242 -3.04 3.93 -10.67
N SER A 243 -2.72 3.42 -11.85
CA SER A 243 -3.62 3.39 -13.02
C SER A 243 -4.24 2.01 -13.28
N GLY A 244 -3.97 1.03 -12.41
CA GLY A 244 -4.34 -0.37 -12.63
C GLY A 244 -3.45 -1.09 -13.63
N ASP A 245 -3.82 -2.34 -13.91
CA ASP A 245 -3.12 -3.22 -14.84
C ASP A 245 -4.03 -3.79 -15.93
N GLN A 246 -3.47 -4.65 -16.79
CA GLN A 246 -4.17 -5.39 -17.84
C GLN A 246 -4.31 -6.90 -17.51
N GLY A 247 -4.14 -7.21 -16.23
CA GLY A 247 -4.19 -8.52 -15.63
C GLY A 247 -2.96 -9.40 -15.81
N ALA A 248 -2.83 -10.31 -14.86
CA ALA A 248 -1.78 -11.32 -14.78
C ALA A 248 -2.34 -12.60 -14.17
N SER A 249 -1.64 -13.72 -14.35
CA SER A 249 -1.94 -14.94 -13.60
C SER A 249 -1.57 -14.73 -12.13
N ASN A 250 -2.43 -15.12 -11.20
CA ASN A 250 -2.09 -15.17 -9.78
C ASN A 250 -1.07 -16.26 -9.43
N LEU A 251 -0.91 -17.26 -10.31
CA LEU A 251 -0.17 -18.50 -10.02
C LEU A 251 1.15 -18.62 -10.79
N ASP A 252 1.15 -18.27 -12.09
CA ASP A 252 2.32 -18.46 -12.96
C ASP A 252 2.93 -17.12 -13.39
N PRO A 253 4.14 -16.78 -12.91
CA PRO A 253 4.84 -15.54 -13.28
C PRO A 253 5.21 -15.44 -14.76
N TYR A 254 5.05 -16.52 -15.53
CA TYR A 254 5.38 -16.57 -16.95
C TYR A 254 4.18 -16.90 -17.85
N ALA A 255 2.96 -16.81 -17.30
CA ALA A 255 1.74 -16.99 -18.09
C ALA A 255 1.70 -16.00 -19.26
N ALA A 256 1.42 -16.51 -20.46
CA ALA A 256 1.32 -15.68 -21.67
C ALA A 256 -0.09 -15.08 -21.89
N GLY A 257 -1.06 -15.43 -21.05
CA GLY A 257 -2.45 -15.00 -21.15
C GLY A 257 -3.37 -15.78 -20.20
N PRO A 258 -4.67 -15.43 -20.16
CA PRO A 258 -5.65 -16.06 -19.29
C PRO A 258 -5.90 -17.53 -19.66
N THR A 259 -6.01 -18.37 -18.65
CA THR A 259 -6.49 -19.75 -18.75
C THR A 259 -7.53 -20.00 -17.65
N ASP A 260 -8.30 -21.08 -17.78
CA ASP A 260 -9.34 -21.41 -16.78
C ASP A 260 -8.75 -21.78 -15.40
N ASP A 261 -7.45 -22.05 -15.33
CA ASP A 261 -6.75 -22.61 -14.16
C ASP A 261 -5.61 -21.74 -13.62
N ASN A 262 -5.36 -20.55 -14.18
CA ASN A 262 -4.26 -19.69 -13.77
C ASN A 262 -4.67 -18.49 -12.92
N GLU A 263 -5.95 -18.44 -12.51
CA GLU A 263 -6.51 -17.36 -11.70
C GLU A 263 -6.11 -15.99 -12.26
N TRP A 264 -6.54 -15.70 -13.49
CA TRP A 264 -6.25 -14.41 -14.12
C TRP A 264 -6.94 -13.28 -13.36
N VAL A 265 -6.16 -12.35 -12.80
CA VAL A 265 -6.66 -11.20 -12.04
C VAL A 265 -6.25 -9.94 -12.76
N GLN A 266 -7.22 -9.07 -13.02
CA GLN A 266 -6.97 -7.68 -13.41
C GLN A 266 -7.25 -6.78 -12.21
N GLU A 267 -6.28 -5.98 -11.83
CA GLU A 267 -6.40 -5.05 -10.72
C GLU A 267 -6.65 -3.62 -11.22
N ALA A 268 -7.52 -2.93 -10.48
CA ALA A 268 -7.65 -1.48 -10.56
C ALA A 268 -6.43 -0.81 -9.88
N PRO A 269 -6.42 0.50 -9.55
CA PRO A 269 -5.31 1.07 -8.78
C PRO A 269 -4.94 0.19 -7.58
N HIS A 270 -3.65 -0.14 -7.50
CA HIS A 270 -3.10 -1.01 -6.46
C HIS A 270 -1.62 -0.70 -6.23
N MET A 271 -1.11 -1.23 -5.12
CA MET A 271 0.33 -1.30 -4.84
C MET A 271 0.79 -2.75 -4.81
N MET A 272 2.10 -2.94 -4.83
CA MET A 272 2.69 -4.26 -4.61
C MET A 272 3.81 -4.19 -3.57
N LEU A 273 3.89 -5.20 -2.72
CA LEU A 273 4.90 -5.32 -1.66
C LEU A 273 5.77 -6.56 -1.86
N ILE A 274 7.08 -6.39 -1.70
CA ILE A 274 8.05 -7.50 -1.62
C ILE A 274 8.58 -7.57 -0.20
N ALA A 275 8.61 -8.78 0.35
CA ALA A 275 9.28 -9.07 1.61
C ALA A 275 10.53 -9.94 1.37
N PRO A 276 11.61 -9.76 2.16
CA PRO A 276 12.79 -10.63 2.12
C PRO A 276 12.51 -12.13 2.34
N ASP A 277 11.54 -12.45 3.18
CA ASP A 277 11.19 -13.82 3.54
C ASP A 277 9.67 -14.03 3.39
N SER A 278 9.29 -15.08 2.66
CA SER A 278 7.89 -15.50 2.51
C SER A 278 7.18 -15.78 3.83
N ALA A 279 7.91 -16.14 4.90
CA ALA A 279 7.34 -16.33 6.23
C ALA A 279 6.70 -15.04 6.77
N MET A 280 7.19 -13.87 6.35
CA MET A 280 6.61 -12.57 6.72
C MET A 280 5.24 -12.33 6.09
N LEU A 281 4.83 -13.14 5.10
CA LEU A 281 3.54 -13.07 4.42
C LEU A 281 2.52 -14.05 5.03
N ALA A 282 2.83 -14.65 6.17
CA ALA A 282 1.90 -15.51 6.89
C ALA A 282 0.61 -14.75 7.24
N GLY A 283 -0.53 -15.41 7.11
CA GLY A 283 -1.84 -14.82 7.39
C GLY A 283 -2.45 -13.98 6.27
N ILE A 284 -1.67 -13.57 5.27
CA ILE A 284 -2.21 -12.93 4.05
C ILE A 284 -2.84 -14.03 3.17
N THR A 285 -4.01 -13.81 2.61
CA THR A 285 -4.66 -14.79 1.74
C THR A 285 -3.91 -14.96 0.41
N ARG A 286 -4.13 -16.07 -0.29
CA ARG A 286 -3.67 -16.29 -1.68
C ARG A 286 -4.84 -16.19 -2.67
N ASP A 287 -6.06 -16.11 -2.14
CA ASP A 287 -7.28 -15.98 -2.92
C ASP A 287 -7.56 -14.49 -3.17
N PRO A 288 -7.39 -14.02 -4.42
CA PRO A 288 -7.66 -12.63 -4.76
C PRO A 288 -9.14 -12.26 -4.54
N ALA A 289 -10.08 -13.21 -4.46
CA ALA A 289 -11.49 -12.94 -4.30
C ALA A 289 -11.92 -12.58 -2.87
N GLN A 290 -11.06 -12.78 -1.85
CA GLN A 290 -11.40 -12.44 -0.45
C GLN A 290 -11.46 -10.92 -0.20
N GLY A 291 -10.93 -10.11 -1.12
CA GLY A 291 -10.80 -8.67 -0.95
C GLY A 291 -9.65 -8.29 -0.02
N GLY A 292 -9.10 -7.10 -0.22
CA GLY A 292 -7.88 -6.68 0.47
C GLY A 292 -6.61 -7.34 -0.10
N PRO A 293 -5.51 -7.30 0.66
CA PRO A 293 -4.22 -7.80 0.20
C PRO A 293 -4.18 -9.32 0.02
N TYR A 294 -3.48 -9.78 -1.02
CA TYR A 294 -3.25 -11.20 -1.28
C TYR A 294 -1.85 -11.47 -1.82
N VAL A 295 -1.33 -12.67 -1.61
CA VAL A 295 -0.03 -13.10 -2.15
C VAL A 295 -0.21 -13.66 -3.55
N MET A 296 0.47 -13.03 -4.50
CA MET A 296 0.61 -13.48 -5.88
C MET A 296 1.92 -14.29 -6.04
N TRP A 297 1.87 -15.32 -6.89
CA TRP A 297 3.00 -16.19 -7.25
C TRP A 297 3.66 -16.88 -6.05
N ASP A 298 2.86 -17.26 -5.06
CA ASP A 298 3.35 -17.94 -3.87
C ASP A 298 4.14 -19.22 -4.21
N GLY A 299 5.17 -19.50 -3.44
CA GLY A 299 6.10 -20.60 -3.69
C GLY A 299 7.13 -20.36 -4.81
N THR A 300 7.12 -19.19 -5.45
CA THR A 300 8.17 -18.78 -6.40
C THR A 300 9.12 -17.75 -5.78
N PRO A 301 10.34 -17.55 -6.34
CA PRO A 301 11.24 -16.47 -5.92
C PRO A 301 10.71 -15.05 -6.17
N TYR A 302 9.56 -14.92 -6.83
CA TYR A 302 8.96 -13.64 -7.22
C TYR A 302 7.65 -13.36 -6.47
N ALA A 303 7.35 -14.14 -5.43
CA ALA A 303 6.17 -13.93 -4.61
C ALA A 303 6.13 -12.50 -4.08
N HIS A 304 4.97 -11.86 -4.20
CA HIS A 304 4.73 -10.49 -3.75
C HIS A 304 3.28 -10.34 -3.30
N VAL A 305 3.02 -9.33 -2.48
CA VAL A 305 1.67 -9.01 -2.03
C VAL A 305 1.08 -7.99 -2.99
N MET A 306 -0.08 -8.28 -3.55
CA MET A 306 -0.92 -7.32 -4.23
C MET A 306 -1.77 -6.60 -3.18
N VAL A 307 -1.81 -5.28 -3.22
CA VAL A 307 -2.53 -4.44 -2.26
C VAL A 307 -3.50 -3.55 -3.03
N PRO A 308 -4.72 -4.03 -3.33
CA PRO A 308 -5.71 -3.24 -4.04
C PRO A 308 -6.17 -2.06 -3.19
N ILE A 309 -6.46 -0.92 -3.83
CA ILE A 309 -7.01 0.28 -3.18
C ILE A 309 -8.32 0.75 -3.84
N ALA A 310 -8.82 0.01 -4.81
CA ALA A 310 -10.04 0.27 -5.53
C ALA A 310 -10.71 -1.05 -5.94
N ASP A 311 -12.00 -0.98 -6.31
CA ASP A 311 -12.72 -2.12 -6.84
C ASP A 311 -12.18 -2.53 -8.21
N ARG A 312 -12.05 -3.84 -8.43
CA ARG A 312 -11.67 -4.41 -9.72
C ARG A 312 -12.68 -4.04 -10.82
N PRO A 313 -12.23 -3.90 -12.08
CA PRO A 313 -13.09 -3.61 -13.22
C PRO A 313 -14.08 -4.72 -13.60
#